data_AF-A0A9D7A1Z7-F1
#
_entry.id   AF-A0A9D7A1Z7-F1
#
_cell.length_a   1.000
_cell.length_b   1.000
_cell.length_c   1.000
_cell.angle_alpha   90.00
_cell.angle_beta   90.00
_cell.angle_gamma   90.00
#
_symmetry.space_group_name_H-M   'P 1'
#
loop_
_entity.id
_entity.type
_entity.pdbx_description
1 polymer ?
#
loop_
_entity_poly.entity_id
_entity_poly.type
_entity_poly.pdbx_seq_one_letter_code
_entity_poly.pdbx_strand_id
1 'polypeptide(L)'
;MALMVRKQVYLKKEHALSLKRQARARGISEAELIRESIARQIENTSPPQPDPQAWARAHKFMLALHAQGPIANRPRRWTREELYEG
;
A
#
# COMPACT_ATOMS: atom_id res chain seq x y z
N MET A 1 -2.84 -19.12 20.98
CA MET A 1 -3.92 -18.13 21.13
C MET A 1 -3.41 -16.80 20.60
N ALA A 2 -4.03 -16.24 19.57
CA ALA A 2 -3.66 -14.90 19.09
C ALA A 2 -4.10 -13.85 20.13
N LEU A 3 -3.25 -12.85 20.36
CA LEU A 3 -3.57 -11.75 21.28
C LEU A 3 -4.67 -10.88 20.64
N MET A 4 -5.87 -10.85 21.24
CA MET A 4 -7.00 -10.04 20.74
C MET A 4 -7.20 -8.80 21.61
N VAL A 5 -7.39 -7.64 20.97
CA VAL A 5 -7.68 -6.36 21.65
C VAL A 5 -9.13 -5.97 21.42
N ARG A 6 -9.88 -5.66 22.49
CA ARG A 6 -11.27 -5.20 22.39
C ARG A 6 -11.31 -3.81 21.75
N LYS A 7 -12.08 -3.66 20.67
CA LYS A 7 -12.44 -2.37 20.08
C LYS A 7 -13.95 -2.20 20.05
N GLN A 8 -14.43 -0.99 20.35
CA GLN A 8 -15.85 -0.62 20.31
C GLN A 8 -16.03 0.48 19.28
N VAL A 9 -17.02 0.32 18.40
CA VAL A 9 -17.29 1.24 17.29
C VAL A 9 -18.79 1.43 17.17
N TYR A 10 -19.23 2.66 16.96
CA TYR A 10 -20.63 2.96 16.65
C TYR A 10 -20.91 2.68 15.17
N LEU A 11 -21.98 1.95 14.89
CA LEU A 11 -22.44 1.65 13.53
C LEU A 11 -23.81 2.29 13.31
N LYS A 12 -24.05 2.76 12.09
CA LYS A 12 -25.40 3.13 11.66
C LYS A 12 -26.31 1.90 11.68
N LYS A 13 -27.61 2.10 11.88
CA LYS A 13 -28.60 1.02 12.01
C LYS A 13 -28.58 0.09 10.80
N GLU A 14 -28.50 0.64 9.60
CA GLU A 14 -28.41 -0.08 8.33
C GLU A 14 -27.15 -0.95 8.21
N HIS A 15 -26.00 -0.46 8.73
CA HIS A 15 -24.75 -1.21 8.74
C HIS A 15 -24.81 -2.39 9.71
N ALA A 16 -25.36 -2.18 10.91
CA ALA A 16 -25.56 -3.25 11.89
C ALA A 16 -26.48 -4.35 11.35
N LEU A 17 -27.59 -3.97 10.69
CA LEU A 17 -28.48 -4.93 10.04
C LEU A 17 -27.78 -5.70 8.92
N SER A 18 -26.99 -5.01 8.09
CA SER A 18 -26.21 -5.64 7.03
C SER A 18 -25.18 -6.62 7.58
N LEU A 19 -24.44 -6.23 8.62
CA LEU A 19 -23.43 -7.05 9.29
C LEU A 19 -24.06 -8.34 9.82
N LYS A 20 -25.17 -8.23 10.54
CA LYS A 20 -25.89 -9.38 11.10
C LYS A 20 -26.39 -10.33 10.01
N ARG A 21 -26.97 -9.80 8.93
CA ARG A 21 -27.44 -10.62 7.80
C ARG A 21 -26.29 -11.37 7.13
N GLN A 22 -25.17 -10.69 6.86
CA GLN A 22 -24.02 -11.29 6.19
C GLN A 22 -23.33 -12.34 7.06
N ALA A 23 -23.16 -12.06 8.36
CA ALA A 23 -22.58 -13.01 9.30
C ALA A 23 -23.44 -14.28 9.38
N ARG A 24 -24.77 -14.13 9.49
CA ARG A 24 -25.71 -15.25 9.47
C ARG A 24 -25.67 -16.04 8.17
N ALA A 25 -25.65 -15.37 7.02
CA ALA A 25 -25.60 -16.01 5.71
C ALA A 25 -24.31 -16.84 5.53
N ARG A 26 -23.21 -16.43 6.15
CA ARG A 26 -21.92 -17.13 6.13
C ARG A 26 -21.76 -18.15 7.26
N GLY A 27 -22.67 -18.21 8.23
CA GLY A 27 -22.56 -19.08 9.41
C GLY A 27 -21.42 -18.71 10.37
N ILE A 28 -20.94 -17.45 10.34
CA ILE A 28 -19.85 -16.96 11.20
C ILE A 28 -20.35 -15.87 12.16
N SER A 29 -19.55 -15.54 13.17
CA SER A 29 -19.86 -14.44 14.08
C SER A 29 -19.68 -13.07 13.41
N GLU A 30 -20.42 -12.06 13.86
CA GLU A 30 -20.24 -10.67 13.40
C GLU A 30 -18.80 -10.18 13.63
N ALA A 31 -18.17 -10.60 14.74
CA ALA A 31 -16.78 -10.26 15.03
C ALA A 31 -15.79 -10.92 14.06
N GLU A 32 -16.05 -12.14 13.60
CA GLU A 32 -15.23 -12.81 12.57
C GLU A 32 -15.36 -12.06 11.23
N LEU A 33 -16.60 -11.73 10.84
CA LEU A 33 -16.84 -10.97 9.61
C LEU A 33 -16.15 -9.59 9.63
N ILE A 34 -16.12 -8.91 10.78
CA ILE A 34 -15.38 -7.66 10.96
C ILE A 34 -13.87 -7.91 10.79
N ARG A 35 -13.31 -8.92 11.45
CA ARG A 35 -11.88 -9.26 11.35
C ARG A 35 -11.46 -9.58 9.91
N GLU A 36 -12.19 -10.44 9.22
CA GLU A 36 -11.92 -10.78 7.82
C GLU A 36 -11.99 -9.54 6.91
N SER A 37 -12.94 -8.65 7.15
CA SER A 37 -13.10 -7.43 6.35
C SER A 37 -11.94 -6.47 6.57
N ILE A 38 -11.47 -6.33 7.80
CA ILE A 38 -10.26 -5.56 8.13
C ILE A 38 -9.03 -6.19 7.45
N ALA A 39 -8.87 -7.51 7.54
CA ALA A 39 -7.76 -8.21 6.89
C ALA A 39 -7.74 -7.99 5.38
N ARG A 40 -8.87 -8.20 4.69
CA ARG A 40 -9.00 -7.91 3.25
C ARG A 40 -8.67 -6.46 2.90
N GLN A 41 -9.11 -5.51 3.73
CA GLN A 41 -8.83 -4.10 3.48
C GLN A 41 -7.34 -3.78 3.66
N ILE A 42 -6.67 -4.38 4.64
CA ILE A 42 -5.21 -4.24 4.83
C ILE A 42 -4.47 -4.83 3.61
N GLU A 43 -4.85 -6.04 3.18
CA GLU A 43 -4.26 -6.69 2.00
C GLU A 43 -4.43 -5.85 0.73
N ASN A 44 -5.62 -5.29 0.52
CA ASN A 44 -5.92 -4.44 -0.64
C ASN A 44 -5.31 -3.03 -0.56
N THR A 45 -4.89 -2.59 0.63
CA THR A 45 -4.23 -1.28 0.83
C THR A 45 -2.70 -1.40 0.76
N SER A 46 -2.15 -2.61 0.75
CA SER A 46 -0.73 -2.79 0.45
C SER A 46 -0.45 -2.24 -0.94
N PRO A 47 0.53 -1.32 -1.10
CA PRO A 47 0.95 -0.91 -2.44
C PRO A 47 1.31 -2.16 -3.25
N PRO A 48 1.05 -2.16 -4.57
CA PRO A 48 1.40 -3.29 -5.41
C PRO A 48 2.85 -3.69 -5.12
N GLN A 49 3.07 -4.97 -4.87
CA GLN A 49 4.40 -5.49 -4.58
C GLN A 49 5.32 -5.04 -5.73
N PRO A 50 6.45 -4.36 -5.46
CA PRO A 50 7.29 -3.82 -6.52
C PRO A 50 7.68 -4.93 -7.50
N ASP A 51 7.39 -4.76 -8.80
CA ASP A 51 7.75 -5.74 -9.83
C ASP A 51 9.29 -5.84 -9.91
N PRO A 52 9.90 -6.97 -9.49
CA PRO A 52 11.35 -7.12 -9.48
C PRO A 52 11.95 -7.00 -10.88
N GLN A 53 11.21 -7.39 -11.92
CA GLN A 53 11.68 -7.27 -13.30
C GLN A 53 11.58 -5.83 -13.81
N ALA A 54 10.52 -5.09 -13.46
CA ALA A 54 10.44 -3.66 -13.76
C ALA A 54 11.59 -2.89 -13.11
N TRP A 55 11.91 -3.21 -11.85
CA TRP A 55 13.06 -2.66 -11.17
C TRP A 55 14.38 -2.99 -11.87
N ALA A 56 14.59 -4.27 -12.24
CA ALA A 56 15.79 -4.69 -12.94
C ALA A 56 15.96 -3.97 -14.30
N ARG A 57 14.87 -3.78 -15.05
CA ARG A 57 14.88 -3.01 -16.32
C ARG A 57 15.25 -1.55 -16.09
N ALA A 58 14.62 -0.90 -15.10
CA ALA A 58 14.92 0.49 -14.76
C ALA A 58 16.38 0.66 -14.31
N HIS A 59 16.88 -0.24 -13.46
CA HIS A 59 18.25 -0.22 -12.97
C HIS A 59 19.27 -0.38 -14.11
N LYS A 60 19.04 -1.34 -15.02
CA LYS A 60 19.89 -1.52 -16.21
C LYS A 60 19.89 -0.28 -17.10
N PHE A 61 18.72 0.34 -17.28
CA PHE A 61 18.60 1.58 -18.05
C PHE A 61 19.38 2.74 -17.41
N MET A 62 19.27 2.94 -16.10
CA MET A 62 20.02 3.97 -15.37
C MET A 62 21.53 3.75 -15.46
N LEU A 63 22.00 2.50 -15.35
CA LEU A 63 23.42 2.17 -15.53
C LEU A 63 23.90 2.45 -16.97
N ALA A 64 23.09 2.11 -17.97
CA ALA A 64 23.40 2.40 -19.37
C ALA A 64 23.48 3.91 -19.64
N LEU A 65 22.59 4.71 -19.05
CA LEU A 65 22.66 6.17 -19.11
C LEU A 65 23.91 6.71 -18.40
N HIS A 66 24.25 6.17 -17.24
CA HIS A 66 25.45 6.59 -16.51
C HIS A 66 26.72 6.32 -17.32
N ALA A 67 26.80 5.17 -17.99
CA ALA A 67 27.93 4.77 -18.83
C ALA A 67 28.14 5.68 -20.06
N GLN A 68 27.09 6.36 -20.54
CA GLN A 68 27.20 7.33 -21.63
C GLN A 68 27.89 8.63 -21.20
N GLY A 69 28.08 8.84 -19.90
CA GLY A 69 28.79 9.99 -19.36
C GLY A 69 27.99 11.30 -19.43
N PRO A 70 28.62 12.43 -19.08
CA PRO A 70 27.97 13.74 -19.11
C PRO A 70 27.58 14.14 -20.54
N ILE A 71 26.39 14.73 -20.68
CA ILE A 71 25.97 15.34 -21.96
C ILE A 71 26.87 16.55 -22.21
N ALA A 72 27.67 16.49 -23.27
CA ALA A 72 28.52 17.60 -23.69
C ALA A 72 27.67 18.86 -23.93
N ASN A 73 28.18 20.01 -23.45
CA ASN A 73 27.54 21.33 -23.56
C ASN A 73 26.18 21.49 -22.84
N ARG A 74 25.81 20.59 -21.91
CA ARG A 74 24.62 20.75 -21.08
C ARG A 74 24.96 20.54 -19.59
N PRO A 75 25.51 21.57 -18.90
CA PRO A 75 25.76 21.49 -17.48
C PRO A 75 24.45 21.32 -16.71
N ARG A 76 24.53 20.65 -15.55
CA ARG A 76 23.43 20.62 -14.58
C ARG A 76 23.16 22.05 -14.14
N ARG A 77 21.90 22.46 -14.14
CA ARG A 77 21.47 23.83 -13.79
C ARG A 77 21.11 24.00 -12.32
N TRP A 78 20.99 22.89 -11.60
CA TRP A 78 20.62 22.87 -10.19
C TRP A 78 21.88 22.77 -9.32
N THR A 79 21.88 23.51 -8.21
CA THR A 79 22.90 23.39 -7.17
C THR A 79 22.54 22.28 -6.19
N ARG A 80 23.47 21.91 -5.30
CA ARG A 80 23.21 20.90 -4.28
C ARG A 80 22.22 21.41 -3.26
N GLU A 81 22.38 22.68 -2.86
CA GLU A 81 21.58 23.36 -1.85
C GLU A 81 20.11 23.42 -2.28
N GLU A 82 19.84 23.76 -3.55
CA GLU A 82 18.49 23.77 -4.14
C GLU A 82 17.78 22.40 -4.10
N LEU A 83 18.52 21.30 -4.03
CA LEU A 83 17.99 19.94 -4.15
C LEU A 83 17.68 19.28 -2.81
N TYR A 84 18.34 19.71 -1.74
CA TYR A 84 18.27 19.07 -0.42
C TYR A 84 17.73 19.97 0.69
N GLU A 85 17.77 21.29 0.52
CA GLU A 85 17.40 22.27 1.55
C GLU A 85 16.19 23.13 1.17
N GLY A 86 15.52 22.81 0.05
CA GLY A 86 14.31 23.48 -0.43
C GLY A 86 13.05 23.21 0.38
#